data_AF-A0A3N6QEV6-F1
#
_entry.id   AF-A0A3N6QEV6-F1
#
_cell.length_a   1.000
_cell.length_b   1.000
_cell.length_c   1.000
_cell.angle_alpha   90.00
_cell.angle_beta   90.00
_cell.angle_gamma   90.00
#
_symmetry.space_group_name_H-M   'P 1'
#
loop_
_entity.id
_entity.type
_entity.pdbx_description
1 polymer ?
#
loop_
_entity_poly.entity_id
_entity_poly.type
_entity_poly.pdbx_seq_one_letter_code
_entity_poly.pdbx_strand_id
1 'polypeptide(L)'
;MSPTEPEKKRSFYATMIVLTVVLLVVLLTCVPYLVTIASAEGPADQSAADASPIFGVTIPKGYKQWELVAPAEEAAPLDELRAVVGNQTAIDAYQAGKLPFPDGTILVKRAWKRKQSPEFASATIPGAATTVQVMVKDSRKYAATGGWGFGRFINGRPVDEAQHRTCFACHEARAKSRDYVFTRLAP
;
A
#
# COMPACT_ATOMS: atom_id res chain seq x y z
N MET A 1 67.47 -10.01 26.28
CA MET A 1 66.78 -9.91 27.59
C MET A 1 65.36 -10.41 27.43
N SER A 2 64.99 -11.50 28.11
CA SER A 2 63.58 -11.92 28.22
C SER A 2 62.88 -11.04 29.26
N PRO A 3 61.61 -10.65 29.06
CA PRO A 3 60.89 -9.83 30.04
C PRO A 3 60.81 -10.56 31.38
N THR A 4 61.07 -9.87 32.49
CA THR A 4 61.00 -10.46 33.82
C THR A 4 59.54 -10.69 34.21
N GLU A 5 59.28 -11.76 34.97
CA GLU A 5 57.95 -12.19 35.45
C GLU A 5 56.99 -11.08 35.96
N PRO A 6 57.44 -10.00 36.65
CA PRO A 6 56.54 -8.91 37.05
C PRO A 6 55.93 -8.10 35.89
N GLU A 7 56.62 -7.94 34.76
CA GLU A 7 56.08 -7.21 33.60
C GLU A 7 54.93 -7.97 32.93
N LYS A 8 55.02 -9.30 32.86
CA LYS A 8 53.98 -10.15 32.26
C LYS A 8 52.68 -10.09 33.06
N LYS A 9 52.77 -10.07 34.40
CA LYS A 9 51.60 -9.89 35.28
C LYS A 9 50.98 -8.51 35.10
N ARG A 10 51.78 -7.45 35.03
CA ARG A 10 51.31 -6.07 34.78
C ARG A 10 50.57 -5.93 33.44
N SER A 11 51.12 -6.52 32.37
CA SER A 11 50.50 -6.54 31.04
C SER A 11 49.18 -7.33 31.01
N PHE A 12 49.12 -8.45 31.74
CA PHE A 12 47.91 -9.26 31.87
C PHE A 12 46.79 -8.52 32.62
N TYR A 13 47.11 -7.86 33.74
CA TYR A 13 46.14 -7.05 34.49
C TYR A 13 45.68 -5.82 33.71
N ALA A 14 46.57 -5.14 32.98
CA ALA A 14 46.20 -4.01 32.12
C ALA A 14 45.25 -4.43 31.01
N THR A 15 45.49 -5.59 30.38
CA THR A 15 44.62 -6.13 29.31
C THR A 15 43.24 -6.52 29.85
N MET A 16 43.18 -7.16 31.03
CA MET A 16 41.93 -7.50 31.69
C MET A 16 41.13 -6.26 32.10
N ILE A 17 41.78 -5.21 32.60
CA ILE A 17 41.11 -3.95 32.97
C ILE A 17 40.53 -3.27 31.73
N VAL A 18 41.29 -3.20 30.63
CA VAL A 18 40.81 -2.60 29.37
C VAL A 18 39.61 -3.37 28.81
N LEU A 19 39.67 -4.72 28.79
CA LEU A 19 38.53 -5.55 28.36
C LEU A 19 37.30 -5.34 29.23
N THR A 20 37.48 -5.24 30.55
CA THR A 20 36.37 -5.05 31.50
C THR A 20 35.74 -3.67 31.35
N VAL A 21 36.56 -2.62 31.15
CA VAL A 21 36.10 -1.25 30.91
C VAL A 21 35.37 -1.14 29.56
N VAL A 22 35.88 -1.77 28.50
CA VAL A 22 35.21 -1.79 27.19
C VAL A 22 33.87 -2.52 27.27
N LEU A 23 33.81 -3.66 27.98
CA LEU A 23 32.56 -4.40 28.16
C LEU A 23 31.51 -3.56 28.94
N LEU A 24 31.95 -2.85 29.98
CA LEU A 24 31.09 -1.94 30.76
C LEU A 24 30.60 -0.76 29.93
N VAL A 25 31.44 -0.15 29.07
CA VAL A 25 31.03 0.94 28.18
C VAL A 25 30.04 0.46 27.12
N VAL A 26 30.23 -0.73 26.55
CA VAL A 26 29.26 -1.33 25.60
C VAL A 26 27.93 -1.60 26.30
N LEU A 27 27.93 -2.15 27.51
CA LEU A 27 26.71 -2.38 28.29
C LEU A 27 26.00 -1.05 28.64
N LEU A 28 26.74 -0.01 29.05
CA LEU A 28 26.18 1.30 29.42
C LEU A 28 25.66 2.11 28.21
N THR A 29 26.17 1.86 27.01
CA THR A 29 25.75 2.58 25.77
C THR A 29 24.67 1.85 24.99
N CYS A 30 24.59 0.52 25.06
CA CYS A 30 23.55 -0.27 24.35
C CYS A 30 22.21 -0.33 25.10
N VAL A 31 22.21 -0.31 26.45
CA VAL A 31 20.98 -0.42 27.25
C VAL A 31 20.00 0.75 27.07
N PRO A 32 20.42 2.04 27.02
CA PRO A 32 19.47 3.14 26.80
C PRO A 32 18.91 3.19 25.37
N TYR A 33 19.53 2.52 24.39
CA TYR A 33 19.01 2.44 23.02
C TYR A 33 17.85 1.44 22.87
N LEU A 34 17.72 0.48 23.79
CA LEU A 34 16.65 -0.52 23.76
C LEU A 34 15.34 -0.02 24.39
N VAL A 35 15.37 1.08 25.14
CA VAL A 35 14.19 1.57 25.89
C VAL A 35 13.33 2.57 25.09
N THR A 36 13.83 3.10 23.96
CA THR A 36 13.14 4.13 23.16
C THR A 36 12.36 3.63 21.95
N ILE A 37 12.24 2.31 21.73
CA ILE A 37 11.52 1.75 20.57
C ILE A 37 10.05 1.38 20.87
N ALA A 38 9.59 1.54 22.11
CA ALA A 38 8.25 1.12 22.54
C ALA A 38 7.24 2.28 22.50
N SER A 39 7.06 2.89 21.32
CA SER A 39 5.85 3.65 20.95
C SER A 39 5.76 3.72 19.43
N ALA A 40 5.81 2.56 18.77
CA ALA A 40 5.14 2.43 17.49
C ALA A 40 3.67 2.20 17.80
N GLU A 41 2.81 3.21 17.57
CA GLU A 41 1.38 2.97 17.43
C GLU A 41 1.21 1.87 16.38
N GLY A 42 0.82 0.68 16.84
CA GLY A 42 0.55 -0.45 15.96
C GLY A 42 -0.47 -0.05 14.89
N PRO A 43 -0.41 -0.64 13.69
CA PRO A 43 -1.37 -0.33 12.64
C PRO A 43 -2.78 -0.56 13.18
N ALA A 44 -3.64 0.49 13.17
CA ALA A 44 -5.07 0.34 13.45
C ALA A 44 -5.60 -0.89 12.69
N ASP A 45 -5.99 -1.93 13.44
CA ASP A 45 -6.36 -3.22 12.89
C ASP A 45 -7.57 -3.02 11.97
N GLN A 46 -7.39 -3.31 10.67
CA GLN A 46 -8.52 -3.31 9.75
C GLN A 46 -9.39 -4.50 10.12
N SER A 47 -10.54 -4.23 10.74
CA SER A 47 -11.43 -5.28 11.20
C SER A 47 -12.02 -6.04 10.00
N ALA A 48 -12.42 -7.30 10.21
CA ALA A 48 -13.10 -8.08 9.17
C ALA A 48 -14.37 -7.38 8.63
N ALA A 49 -14.99 -6.50 9.42
CA ALA A 49 -16.15 -5.69 9.03
C ALA A 49 -15.81 -4.60 8.00
N ASP A 50 -14.53 -4.25 7.84
CA ASP A 50 -14.07 -3.23 6.88
C ASP A 50 -13.63 -3.85 5.54
N ALA A 51 -13.71 -5.17 5.40
CA ALA A 51 -13.38 -5.88 4.18
C ALA A 51 -14.61 -6.06 3.27
N SER A 52 -14.40 -5.99 1.97
CA SER A 52 -15.44 -6.30 0.98
C SER A 52 -15.98 -7.71 1.17
N PRO A 53 -17.32 -7.90 1.11
CA PRO A 53 -17.90 -9.22 1.11
C PRO A 53 -17.37 -10.02 -0.09
N ILE A 54 -17.24 -11.34 0.09
CA ILE A 54 -16.78 -12.36 -0.88
C ILE A 54 -15.32 -12.28 -1.35
N PHE A 55 -14.69 -11.10 -1.33
CA PHE A 55 -13.29 -10.94 -1.76
C PHE A 55 -12.32 -10.66 -0.60
N GLY A 56 -12.80 -10.09 0.51
CA GLY A 56 -11.96 -9.73 1.64
C GLY A 56 -10.94 -8.64 1.30
N VAL A 57 -11.16 -7.86 0.24
CA VAL A 57 -10.35 -6.69 -0.13
C VAL A 57 -10.72 -5.54 0.79
N THR A 58 -9.74 -4.83 1.33
CA THR A 58 -9.88 -3.61 2.15
C THR A 58 -9.31 -2.40 1.40
N ILE A 59 -9.51 -1.18 1.94
CA ILE A 59 -8.83 0.02 1.46
C ILE A 59 -7.35 -0.02 1.92
N PRO A 60 -6.36 -0.04 1.01
CA PRO A 60 -4.95 -0.07 1.41
C PRO A 60 -4.56 1.20 2.16
N LYS A 61 -3.79 1.08 3.24
CA LYS A 61 -3.22 2.25 3.93
C LYS A 61 -2.23 2.98 3.01
N GLY A 62 -2.18 4.30 3.07
CA GLY A 62 -1.21 5.10 2.29
C GLY A 62 -1.49 5.16 0.78
N TYR A 63 -2.61 4.61 0.29
CA TYR A 63 -2.90 4.62 -1.16
C TYR A 63 -3.02 6.03 -1.75
N LYS A 64 -3.30 7.05 -0.94
CA LYS A 64 -3.41 8.43 -1.40
C LYS A 64 -2.06 9.01 -1.85
N GLN A 65 -0.96 8.39 -1.43
CA GLN A 65 0.41 8.74 -1.78
C GLN A 65 0.95 7.90 -2.95
N TRP A 66 0.16 6.94 -3.45
CA TRP A 66 0.56 6.12 -4.59
C TRP A 66 0.52 6.92 -5.89
N GLU A 67 1.30 6.46 -6.85
CA GLU A 67 1.45 7.13 -8.14
C GLU A 67 0.13 7.13 -8.92
N LEU A 68 -0.16 8.26 -9.56
CA LEU A 68 -1.30 8.42 -10.43
C LEU A 68 -1.12 7.57 -11.68
N VAL A 69 -2.05 6.67 -11.93
CA VAL A 69 -2.11 5.91 -13.19
C VAL A 69 -2.78 6.77 -14.26
N ALA A 70 -4.02 7.22 -14.03
CA ALA A 70 -4.70 8.14 -14.93
C ALA A 70 -5.96 8.75 -14.31
N PRO A 71 -6.36 9.96 -14.74
CA PRO A 71 -7.70 10.48 -14.51
C PRO A 71 -8.72 9.85 -15.47
N ALA A 72 -10.00 9.93 -15.11
CA ALA A 72 -11.12 9.66 -15.99
C ALA A 72 -12.33 10.52 -15.58
N GLU A 73 -13.20 10.79 -16.53
CA GLU A 73 -14.52 11.37 -16.28
C GLU A 73 -15.58 10.32 -16.62
N GLU A 74 -16.59 10.20 -15.77
CA GLU A 74 -17.80 9.48 -16.12
C GLU A 74 -18.95 10.44 -16.20
N ALA A 75 -19.59 10.45 -17.38
CA ALA A 75 -20.71 11.32 -17.68
C ALA A 75 -21.95 11.01 -16.81
N ALA A 76 -23.03 11.75 -17.06
CA ALA A 76 -24.33 11.46 -16.49
C ALA A 76 -24.73 9.97 -16.70
N PRO A 77 -25.40 9.34 -15.72
CA PRO A 77 -26.00 9.96 -14.53
C PRO A 77 -25.07 10.07 -13.32
N LEU A 78 -23.89 9.43 -13.35
CA LEU A 78 -23.00 9.43 -12.19
C LEU A 78 -22.28 10.78 -12.04
N ASP A 79 -21.91 11.43 -13.15
CA ASP A 79 -21.31 12.78 -13.18
C ASP A 79 -20.12 12.88 -12.21
N GLU A 80 -19.13 12.02 -12.45
CA GLU A 80 -18.00 11.80 -11.57
C GLU A 80 -16.66 12.15 -12.24
N LEU A 81 -15.81 12.84 -11.47
CA LEU A 81 -14.37 12.86 -11.72
C LEU A 81 -13.73 11.68 -10.99
N ARG A 82 -12.80 11.01 -11.66
CA ARG A 82 -12.15 9.80 -11.16
C ARG A 82 -10.65 9.87 -11.36
N ALA A 83 -9.93 9.25 -10.44
CA ALA A 83 -8.49 9.05 -10.56
C ALA A 83 -8.13 7.66 -10.08
N VAL A 84 -7.34 6.94 -10.86
CA VAL A 84 -6.77 5.66 -10.45
C VAL A 84 -5.32 5.87 -10.03
N VAL A 85 -4.97 5.35 -8.87
CA VAL A 85 -3.59 5.27 -8.38
C VAL A 85 -3.19 3.79 -8.27
N GLY A 86 -1.90 3.51 -8.41
CA GLY A 86 -1.37 2.14 -8.39
C GLY A 86 -0.19 1.99 -7.44
N ASN A 87 -0.09 0.84 -6.78
CA ASN A 87 1.12 0.53 -6.02
C ASN A 87 2.33 0.34 -6.96
N GLN A 88 3.55 0.29 -6.41
CA GLN A 88 4.77 0.15 -7.22
C GLN A 88 4.68 -1.02 -8.21
N THR A 89 4.17 -2.17 -7.77
CA THR A 89 3.97 -3.35 -8.62
C THR A 89 3.05 -3.09 -9.82
N ALA A 90 2.01 -2.25 -9.66
CA ALA A 90 1.16 -1.83 -10.75
C ALA A 90 1.91 -0.91 -11.73
N ILE A 91 2.65 0.07 -11.20
CA ILE A 91 3.40 1.05 -12.00
C ILE A 91 4.49 0.35 -12.82
N ASP A 92 5.28 -0.51 -12.20
CA ASP A 92 6.33 -1.29 -12.88
C ASP A 92 5.73 -2.12 -14.03
N ALA A 93 4.58 -2.75 -13.78
CA ALA A 93 3.88 -3.53 -14.80
C ALA A 93 3.39 -2.66 -15.95
N TYR A 94 2.84 -1.47 -15.68
CA TYR A 94 2.43 -0.53 -16.71
C TYR A 94 3.61 -0.03 -17.54
N GLN A 95 4.70 0.39 -16.90
CA GLN A 95 5.90 0.90 -17.57
C GLN A 95 6.55 -0.19 -18.45
N ALA A 96 6.53 -1.44 -18.01
CA ALA A 96 7.02 -2.58 -18.78
C ALA A 96 6.03 -3.11 -19.84
N GLY A 97 4.80 -2.58 -19.90
CA GLY A 97 3.74 -3.13 -20.76
C GLY A 97 3.36 -4.58 -20.43
N LYS A 98 3.54 -5.00 -19.17
CA LYS A 98 3.40 -6.39 -18.73
C LYS A 98 1.94 -6.77 -18.49
N LEU A 99 1.49 -7.81 -19.18
CA LEU A 99 0.21 -8.48 -18.95
C LEU A 99 0.40 -10.01 -18.93
N PRO A 100 -0.37 -10.76 -18.11
CA PRO A 100 -1.24 -10.26 -17.04
C PRO A 100 -0.46 -9.49 -15.97
N PHE A 101 -1.16 -8.67 -15.19
CA PHE A 101 -0.54 -7.99 -14.05
C PHE A 101 -0.03 -9.04 -13.05
N PRO A 102 1.15 -8.82 -12.44
CA PRO A 102 1.70 -9.74 -11.45
C PRO A 102 0.87 -9.75 -10.17
N ASP A 103 0.89 -10.87 -9.45
CA ASP A 103 0.30 -10.96 -8.12
C ASP A 103 0.90 -9.90 -7.19
N GLY A 104 0.05 -9.30 -6.35
CA GLY A 104 0.39 -8.13 -5.53
C GLY A 104 0.15 -6.79 -6.22
N THR A 105 -0.24 -6.74 -7.49
CA THR A 105 -0.75 -5.50 -8.11
C THR A 105 -2.00 -5.03 -7.38
N ILE A 106 -2.04 -3.75 -7.02
CA ILE A 106 -3.21 -3.09 -6.45
C ILE A 106 -3.48 -1.79 -7.19
N LEU A 107 -4.73 -1.62 -7.62
CA LEU A 107 -5.23 -0.38 -8.21
C LEU A 107 -6.36 0.17 -7.35
N VAL A 108 -6.33 1.48 -7.08
CA VAL A 108 -7.37 2.17 -6.33
C VAL A 108 -7.96 3.29 -7.16
N LYS A 109 -9.23 3.17 -7.52
CA LYS A 109 -10.03 4.22 -8.15
C LYS A 109 -10.71 5.06 -7.09
N ARG A 110 -10.44 6.35 -7.09
CA ARG A 110 -11.11 7.37 -6.28
C ARG A 110 -12.11 8.09 -7.16
N ALA A 111 -13.30 8.35 -6.64
CA ALA A 111 -14.35 9.05 -7.37
C ALA A 111 -14.96 10.17 -6.53
N TRP A 112 -15.30 11.26 -7.21
CA TRP A 112 -15.97 12.44 -6.65
C TRP A 112 -17.02 12.92 -7.62
N LYS A 113 -18.07 13.57 -7.10
CA LYS A 113 -18.95 14.39 -7.92
C LYS A 113 -18.15 15.45 -8.64
N ARG A 114 -18.41 15.66 -9.93
CA ARG A 114 -17.85 16.77 -10.68
C ARG A 114 -18.48 18.07 -10.19
N LYS A 115 -17.68 19.12 -10.01
CA LYS A 115 -18.13 20.45 -9.58
C LYS A 115 -17.47 21.51 -10.46
N GLN A 116 -18.22 22.53 -10.86
CA GLN A 116 -17.66 23.70 -11.53
C GLN A 116 -16.63 24.40 -10.61
N SER A 117 -15.45 24.74 -11.13
CA SER A 117 -14.47 25.52 -10.35
C SER A 117 -14.99 26.95 -10.16
N PRO A 118 -15.04 27.47 -8.92
CA PRO A 118 -15.34 28.88 -8.67
C PRO A 118 -14.16 29.80 -9.03
N GLU A 119 -12.94 29.28 -9.13
CA GLU A 119 -11.73 30.03 -9.46
C GLU A 119 -11.45 30.11 -10.98
N PHE A 120 -11.94 29.14 -11.76
CA PHE A 120 -11.68 29.08 -13.20
C PHE A 120 -12.87 28.53 -13.99
N ALA A 121 -13.59 29.42 -14.68
CA ALA A 121 -14.88 29.12 -15.31
C ALA A 121 -14.85 28.00 -16.36
N SER A 122 -13.71 27.71 -16.98
CA SER A 122 -13.59 26.62 -17.96
C SER A 122 -13.17 25.27 -17.34
N ALA A 123 -12.88 25.22 -16.04
CA ALA A 123 -12.45 23.99 -15.37
C ALA A 123 -13.52 23.40 -14.44
N THR A 124 -13.46 22.09 -14.26
CA THR A 124 -14.17 21.38 -13.20
C THR A 124 -13.18 20.77 -12.21
N ILE A 125 -13.64 20.61 -10.97
CA ILE A 125 -12.85 20.13 -9.85
C ILE A 125 -13.61 19.03 -9.08
N PRO A 126 -12.90 18.20 -8.29
CA PRO A 126 -13.54 17.26 -7.40
C PRO A 126 -14.44 17.95 -6.37
N GLY A 127 -15.68 17.49 -6.27
CA GLY A 127 -16.64 17.85 -5.22
C GLY A 127 -16.71 16.78 -4.13
N ALA A 128 -17.92 16.41 -3.72
CA ALA A 128 -18.14 15.38 -2.70
C ALA A 128 -17.57 14.03 -3.15
N ALA A 129 -16.82 13.35 -2.27
CA ALA A 129 -16.34 12.00 -2.53
C ALA A 129 -17.52 11.03 -2.63
N THR A 130 -17.49 10.13 -3.60
CA THR A 130 -18.55 9.16 -3.82
C THR A 130 -18.10 7.75 -3.44
N THR A 131 -17.03 7.26 -4.09
CA THR A 131 -16.53 5.91 -3.85
C THR A 131 -15.01 5.85 -3.85
N VAL A 132 -14.50 4.88 -3.08
CA VAL A 132 -13.18 4.29 -3.28
C VAL A 132 -13.42 2.88 -3.78
N GLN A 133 -12.76 2.48 -4.85
CA GLN A 133 -12.86 1.15 -5.43
C GLN A 133 -11.46 0.57 -5.57
N VAL A 134 -11.27 -0.66 -5.13
CA VAL A 134 -9.97 -1.33 -5.05
C VAL A 134 -10.05 -2.62 -5.85
N MET A 135 -9.02 -2.91 -6.63
CA MET A 135 -8.81 -4.25 -7.19
C MET A 135 -7.41 -4.76 -6.84
N VAL A 136 -7.33 -6.02 -6.43
CA VAL A 136 -6.10 -6.68 -5.96
C VAL A 136 -5.86 -7.94 -6.79
N LYS A 137 -4.65 -8.07 -7.34
CA LYS A 137 -4.22 -9.26 -8.07
C LYS A 137 -3.69 -10.30 -7.08
N ASP A 138 -4.32 -11.48 -7.07
CA ASP A 138 -3.83 -12.70 -6.45
C ASP A 138 -4.43 -13.88 -7.21
N SER A 139 -3.62 -14.45 -8.11
CA SER A 139 -4.01 -15.51 -9.04
C SER A 139 -4.54 -16.76 -8.34
N ARG A 140 -4.04 -17.05 -7.14
CA ARG A 140 -4.47 -18.22 -6.34
C ARG A 140 -5.74 -17.92 -5.58
N LYS A 141 -5.79 -16.80 -4.85
CA LYS A 141 -6.93 -16.44 -4.01
C LYS A 141 -8.18 -16.14 -4.84
N TYR A 142 -8.01 -15.55 -6.02
CA TYR A 142 -9.11 -15.07 -6.86
C TYR A 142 -9.19 -15.82 -8.20
N ALA A 143 -8.90 -17.12 -8.21
CA ALA A 143 -8.87 -17.94 -9.42
C ALA A 143 -10.19 -17.88 -10.23
N ALA A 144 -11.34 -17.81 -9.55
CA ALA A 144 -12.66 -17.74 -10.18
C ALA A 144 -12.95 -16.40 -10.89
N THR A 145 -12.15 -15.36 -10.63
CA THR A 145 -12.34 -14.00 -11.16
C THR A 145 -11.11 -13.51 -11.91
N GLY A 146 -10.44 -14.43 -12.61
CA GLY A 146 -9.26 -14.11 -13.42
C GLY A 146 -8.05 -13.61 -12.60
N GLY A 147 -8.01 -13.96 -11.31
CA GLY A 147 -6.97 -13.53 -10.37
C GLY A 147 -7.23 -12.17 -9.72
N TRP A 148 -8.44 -11.60 -9.84
CA TRP A 148 -8.76 -10.29 -9.26
C TRP A 148 -9.82 -10.34 -8.16
N GLY A 149 -9.50 -9.78 -7.00
CA GLY A 149 -10.47 -9.45 -5.95
C GLY A 149 -10.87 -7.99 -6.05
N PHE A 150 -12.12 -7.68 -5.68
CA PHE A 150 -12.70 -6.34 -5.81
C PHE A 150 -13.26 -5.83 -4.50
N GLY A 151 -13.11 -4.53 -4.25
CA GLY A 151 -13.76 -3.82 -3.15
C GLY A 151 -14.36 -2.52 -3.64
N ARG A 152 -15.58 -2.19 -3.20
CA ARG A 152 -16.23 -0.91 -3.41
C ARG A 152 -16.69 -0.36 -2.07
N PHE A 153 -16.30 0.88 -1.80
CA PHE A 153 -16.48 1.52 -0.50
C PHE A 153 -17.15 2.87 -0.64
N ILE A 154 -18.08 3.16 0.27
CA ILE A 154 -18.72 4.46 0.46
C ILE A 154 -18.42 4.89 1.90
N ASN A 155 -17.87 6.09 2.08
CA ASN A 155 -17.46 6.61 3.40
C ASN A 155 -16.58 5.63 4.20
N GLY A 156 -15.70 4.90 3.51
CA GLY A 156 -14.78 3.93 4.11
C GLY A 156 -15.40 2.56 4.46
N ARG A 157 -16.70 2.36 4.25
CA ARG A 157 -17.38 1.08 4.51
C ARG A 157 -17.66 0.32 3.22
N PRO A 158 -17.54 -1.03 3.20
CA PRO A 158 -17.84 -1.81 2.02
C PRO A 158 -19.34 -1.73 1.69
N VAL A 159 -19.67 -1.70 0.41
CA VAL A 159 -21.06 -1.92 -0.04
C VAL A 159 -21.45 -3.40 0.09
N ASP A 160 -22.73 -3.70 -0.11
CA ASP A 160 -23.24 -5.06 0.02
C ASP A 160 -22.63 -6.07 -0.98
N GLU A 161 -22.90 -7.35 -0.70
CA GLU A 161 -22.43 -8.47 -1.51
C GLU A 161 -23.00 -8.45 -2.94
N ALA A 162 -24.26 -8.06 -3.11
CA ALA A 162 -24.91 -8.05 -4.42
C ALA A 162 -24.18 -7.13 -5.39
N GLN A 163 -23.78 -5.95 -4.93
CA GLN A 163 -22.98 -5.02 -5.71
C GLN A 163 -21.60 -5.59 -6.04
N HIS A 164 -20.92 -6.23 -5.08
CA HIS A 164 -19.59 -6.83 -5.32
C HIS A 164 -19.63 -8.00 -6.33
N ARG A 165 -20.72 -8.79 -6.35
CA ARG A 165 -20.91 -9.87 -7.32
C ARG A 165 -20.91 -9.39 -8.78
N THR A 166 -21.23 -8.12 -9.03
CA THR A 166 -21.26 -7.55 -10.39
C THR A 166 -19.89 -7.14 -10.92
N CYS A 167 -18.87 -6.98 -10.05
CA CYS A 167 -17.59 -6.39 -10.43
C CYS A 167 -16.88 -7.19 -11.52
N PHE A 168 -16.67 -8.49 -11.31
CA PHE A 168 -15.89 -9.30 -12.25
C PHE A 168 -16.58 -9.42 -13.62
N ALA A 169 -17.88 -9.70 -13.66
CA ALA A 169 -18.61 -9.85 -14.92
C ALA A 169 -18.50 -8.59 -15.81
N CYS A 170 -18.57 -7.40 -15.22
CA CYS A 170 -18.39 -6.14 -15.95
C CYS A 170 -16.96 -5.98 -16.49
N HIS A 171 -15.95 -6.28 -15.66
CA HIS A 171 -14.55 -6.21 -16.05
C HIS A 171 -14.18 -7.27 -17.11
N GLU A 172 -14.73 -8.48 -17.01
CA GLU A 172 -14.58 -9.52 -18.02
C GLU A 172 -15.19 -9.10 -19.35
N ALA A 173 -16.44 -8.61 -19.35
CA ALA A 173 -17.13 -8.25 -20.58
C ALA A 173 -16.45 -7.10 -21.36
N ARG A 174 -15.66 -6.25 -20.70
CA ARG A 174 -15.16 -5.00 -21.29
C ARG A 174 -13.64 -4.85 -21.31
N ALA A 175 -12.91 -5.60 -20.49
CA ALA A 175 -11.46 -5.42 -20.32
C ALA A 175 -10.66 -6.74 -20.28
N LYS A 176 -11.26 -7.88 -20.68
CA LYS A 176 -10.59 -9.20 -20.67
C LYS A 176 -9.23 -9.23 -21.37
N SER A 177 -9.11 -8.60 -22.54
CA SER A 177 -7.85 -8.56 -23.30
C SER A 177 -6.71 -7.79 -22.61
N ARG A 178 -6.99 -7.13 -21.49
CA ARG A 178 -6.07 -6.28 -20.73
C ARG A 178 -6.00 -6.68 -19.28
N ASP A 179 -6.13 -7.99 -19.05
CA ASP A 179 -6.18 -8.58 -17.72
C ASP A 179 -7.21 -7.90 -16.83
N TYR A 180 -8.40 -7.64 -17.38
CA TYR A 180 -9.55 -7.11 -16.66
C TYR A 180 -9.39 -5.67 -16.15
N VAL A 181 -8.36 -4.92 -16.57
CA VAL A 181 -8.11 -3.53 -16.12
C VAL A 181 -8.53 -2.53 -17.20
N PHE A 182 -9.38 -1.56 -16.84
CA PHE A 182 -9.85 -0.50 -17.75
C PHE A 182 -8.88 0.66 -17.93
N THR A 183 -8.06 0.95 -16.93
CA THR A 183 -7.19 2.12 -16.91
C THR A 183 -5.86 1.81 -17.60
N ARG A 184 -5.33 2.79 -18.33
CA ARG A 184 -3.97 2.79 -18.89
C ARG A 184 -3.16 3.84 -18.15
N LEU A 185 -1.85 3.64 -18.04
CA LEU A 185 -0.95 4.66 -17.54
C LEU A 185 -1.00 5.87 -18.48
N ALA A 186 -1.38 7.02 -17.95
CA ALA A 186 -1.26 8.31 -18.61
C ALA A 186 0.19 8.80 -18.45
N PRO A 187 0.78 9.38 -19.52
CA PRO A 187 2.15 9.91 -19.48
C PRO A 187 2.28 11.16 -18.61
#